data_AF-A0A2G2DM62-F1
#
_entry.id   AF-A0A2G2DM62-F1
#
_cell.length_a   1.000
_cell.length_b   1.000
_cell.length_c   1.000
_cell.angle_alpha   90.00
_cell.angle_beta   90.00
_cell.angle_gamma   90.00
#
_symmetry.space_group_name_H-M   'P 1'
#
loop_
_entity.id
_entity.type
_entity.pdbx_description
1 polymer ?
#
loop_
_entity_poly.entity_id
_entity_poly.type
_entity_poly.pdbx_seq_one_letter_code
_entity_poly.pdbx_strand_id
1 'polypeptide(L)'
;MTLNKSNTDLLVNVLEYIQIDKNEKTTIFSWVTDIEITDDNVNRLIRAARARWKVEHETFNTLKNQDYNLGHNYGLGKKNLSGLFTILMMLAFLIDQAQQLSC
;
A
#
# COMPACT_ATOMS: atom_id res chain seq x y z
N MET A 1 -24.76 -0.31 -13.59
CA MET A 1 -24.13 -1.60 -13.26
C MET A 1 -23.96 -1.66 -11.75
N THR A 2 -24.46 -2.69 -11.07
CA THR A 2 -24.40 -2.80 -9.61
C THR A 2 -23.00 -3.24 -9.18
N LEU A 3 -22.27 -2.40 -8.43
CA LEU A 3 -20.95 -2.72 -7.89
C LEU A 3 -21.02 -3.76 -6.77
N ASN A 4 -22.08 -3.75 -5.96
CA ASN A 4 -22.32 -4.71 -4.90
C ASN A 4 -23.68 -5.39 -5.08
N LYS A 5 -23.67 -6.65 -5.52
CA LYS A 5 -24.89 -7.45 -5.69
C LYS A 5 -25.47 -7.95 -4.37
N SER A 6 -24.66 -8.05 -3.32
CA SER A 6 -25.08 -8.61 -2.03
C SER A 6 -25.66 -7.55 -1.09
N ASN A 7 -25.34 -6.27 -1.31
CA ASN A 7 -25.88 -5.15 -0.55
C ASN A 7 -26.18 -4.00 -1.53
N THR A 8 -27.33 -4.07 -2.18
CA THR A 8 -27.77 -3.10 -3.19
C THR A 8 -28.06 -1.72 -2.61
N ASP A 9 -28.40 -1.67 -1.33
CA ASP A 9 -28.81 -0.44 -0.64
C ASP A 9 -27.60 0.38 -0.14
N LEU A 10 -26.41 -0.24 -0.15
CA LEU A 10 -25.17 0.42 0.24
C LEU A 10 -24.65 1.26 -0.93
N LEU A 11 -24.79 2.58 -0.81
CA LEU A 11 -24.18 3.53 -1.72
C LEU A 11 -22.70 3.71 -1.38
N VAL A 12 -21.85 3.66 -2.39
CA VAL A 12 -20.40 3.86 -2.28
C VAL A 12 -19.94 4.77 -3.41
N ASN A 13 -18.88 5.54 -3.16
CA ASN A 13 -18.24 6.34 -4.19
C ASN A 13 -17.15 5.50 -4.87
N VAL A 14 -17.07 5.60 -6.20
CA VAL A 14 -16.04 4.91 -6.99
C VAL A 14 -15.25 5.94 -7.79
N LEU A 15 -13.94 5.83 -7.69
CA LEU A 15 -12.99 6.66 -8.41
C LEU A 15 -12.22 5.79 -9.40
N GLU A 16 -12.27 6.14 -10.68
CA GLU A 16 -11.47 5.49 -11.73
C GLU A 16 -10.44 6.46 -12.29
N TYR A 17 -9.19 6.00 -12.37
CA TYR A 17 -8.07 6.73 -12.93
C TYR A 17 -7.42 5.91 -14.03
N ILE A 18 -7.35 6.49 -15.22
CA ILE A 18 -6.76 5.86 -16.40
C ILE A 18 -5.43 6.55 -16.68
N GLN A 19 -4.36 5.77 -16.59
CA GLN A 19 -3.01 6.21 -16.96
C GLN A 19 -2.63 5.61 -18.30
N ILE A 20 -2.33 6.46 -19.28
CA ILE A 20 -1.81 6.05 -20.59
C ILE A 20 -0.32 6.36 -20.60
N ASP A 21 0.51 5.34 -20.76
CA ASP A 21 1.97 5.49 -20.83
C ASP A 21 2.43 5.89 -22.24
N LYS A 22 3.69 6.29 -22.38
CA LYS A 22 4.32 6.70 -23.65
C LYS A 22 4.27 5.63 -24.75
N ASN A 23 4.15 4.36 -24.35
CA ASN A 23 4.01 3.21 -25.24
C ASN A 23 2.54 2.84 -25.52
N GLU A 24 1.60 3.77 -25.31
CA GLU A 24 0.14 3.56 -25.41
C GLU A 24 -0.43 2.50 -24.45
N LYS A 25 0.39 2.03 -23.49
CA LYS A 25 -0.04 1.08 -22.49
C LYS A 25 -0.99 1.77 -21.51
N THR A 26 -2.24 1.30 -21.51
CA THR A 26 -3.28 1.80 -20.61
C THR A 26 -3.29 0.99 -19.31
N THR A 27 -3.20 1.68 -18.17
CA THR A 27 -3.37 1.10 -16.83
C THR A 27 -4.56 1.76 -16.17
N ILE A 28 -5.53 0.95 -15.76
CA ILE A 28 -6.74 1.42 -15.08
C ILE A 28 -6.60 1.12 -13.60
N PHE A 29 -6.85 2.13 -12.78
CA PHE A 29 -6.92 2.01 -11.34
C PHE A 29 -8.31 2.40 -10.88
N SER A 30 -8.96 1.54 -10.09
CA SER A 30 -10.29 1.80 -9.55
C SER A 30 -10.28 1.64 -8.04
N TRP A 31 -10.88 2.60 -7.33
CA TRP A 31 -10.97 2.61 -5.87
C TRP A 31 -12.40 2.84 -5.42
N VAL A 32 -12.75 2.22 -4.30
CA VAL A 32 -14.03 2.41 -3.62
C VAL A 32 -13.77 3.15 -2.32
N THR A 33 -14.56 4.19 -2.04
CA THR A 33 -14.44 4.99 -0.82
C THR A 33 -15.81 5.48 -0.34
N ASP A 34 -15.92 5.70 0.95
CA ASP A 34 -17.00 6.40 1.64
C ASP A 34 -16.83 7.93 1.64
N ILE A 35 -15.64 8.42 1.25
CA ILE A 35 -15.36 9.85 1.11
C ILE A 35 -16.11 10.39 -0.10
N GLU A 36 -16.81 11.52 0.08
CA GLU A 36 -17.44 12.24 -1.02
C GLU A 36 -16.39 12.72 -2.03
N ILE A 37 -16.58 12.41 -3.30
CA ILE A 37 -15.64 12.81 -4.37
C ILE A 37 -16.12 14.12 -4.96
N THR A 38 -15.23 15.12 -4.97
CA THR A 38 -15.46 16.44 -5.55
C THR A 38 -14.26 16.83 -6.42
N ASP A 39 -14.46 17.78 -7.33
CA ASP A 39 -13.37 18.26 -8.19
C ASP A 39 -12.18 18.85 -7.41
N ASP A 40 -12.43 19.39 -6.21
CA ASP A 40 -11.39 19.93 -5.33
C ASP A 40 -10.54 18.83 -4.68
N ASN A 41 -11.17 17.72 -4.28
CA ASN A 41 -10.50 16.66 -3.51
C ASN A 41 -9.99 15.50 -4.37
N VAL A 42 -10.47 15.34 -5.61
CA VAL A 42 -10.16 14.19 -6.47
C VAL A 42 -8.65 14.00 -6.65
N ASN A 43 -7.92 15.11 -6.84
CA ASN A 43 -6.46 15.07 -7.00
C ASN A 43 -5.75 14.56 -5.73
N ARG A 44 -6.25 14.91 -4.54
CA ARG A 44 -5.70 14.44 -3.26
C ARG A 44 -6.03 12.97 -3.04
N LEU A 45 -7.25 12.56 -3.38
CA LEU A 45 -7.70 11.16 -3.29
C LEU A 45 -6.86 10.25 -4.18
N ILE A 46 -6.60 10.63 -5.44
CA ILE A 46 -5.73 9.85 -6.34
C ILE A 46 -4.32 9.71 -5.76
N ARG A 47 -3.74 10.79 -5.21
CA ARG A 47 -2.41 10.74 -4.58
C ARG A 47 -2.37 9.80 -3.38
N ALA A 48 -3.37 9.86 -2.50
CA ALA A 48 -3.48 8.97 -1.36
C ALA A 48 -3.64 7.50 -1.80
N ALA A 49 -4.48 7.26 -2.80
CA ALA A 49 -4.71 5.93 -3.35
C ALA A 49 -3.44 5.33 -4.00
N ARG A 50 -2.63 6.18 -4.66
CA ARG A 50 -1.30 5.81 -5.18
C ARG A 50 -0.27 5.56 -4.08
N ALA A 51 -0.38 6.24 -2.92
CA ALA A 51 0.51 5.98 -1.79
C ALA A 51 0.39 4.54 -1.30
N ARG A 52 -0.83 3.96 -1.28
CA ARG A 52 -1.03 2.53 -0.97
C ARG A 52 -0.23 1.62 -1.89
N TRP A 53 -0.31 1.87 -3.20
CA TRP A 53 0.44 1.12 -4.21
C TRP A 53 1.96 1.26 -4.00
N LYS A 54 2.42 2.48 -3.69
CA LYS A 54 3.84 2.74 -3.40
C LYS A 54 4.32 1.97 -2.18
N VAL A 55 3.55 1.95 -1.09
CA VAL A 55 3.87 1.15 0.11
C VAL A 55 3.95 -0.34 -0.22
N GLU A 56 3.02 -0.87 -1.01
CA GLU A 56 3.03 -2.28 -1.42
C GLU A 56 4.21 -2.63 -2.34
N HIS A 57 4.50 -1.80 -3.33
CA HIS A 57 5.53 -2.10 -4.32
C HIS A 57 6.95 -1.77 -3.89
N GLU A 58 7.14 -0.74 -3.06
CA GLU A 58 8.46 -0.34 -2.60
C GLU A 58 8.70 -0.92 -1.21
N THR A 59 7.96 -0.46 -0.20
CA THR A 59 8.22 -0.82 1.21
C THR A 59 8.09 -2.31 1.47
N PHE A 60 6.97 -2.95 1.10
CA PHE A 60 6.80 -4.38 1.34
C PHE A 60 7.71 -5.26 0.47
N ASN A 61 8.04 -4.82 -0.73
CA ASN A 61 8.99 -5.53 -1.59
C ASN A 61 10.41 -5.47 -0.99
N THR A 62 10.85 -4.30 -0.51
CA THR A 62 12.10 -4.13 0.22
C THR A 62 12.15 -5.00 1.47
N LEU A 63 11.11 -4.94 2.31
CA LEU A 63 11.06 -5.75 3.53
C LEU A 63 11.09 -7.27 3.26
N LYS A 64 10.59 -7.72 2.12
CA LYS A 64 10.59 -9.14 1.75
C LYS A 64 11.87 -9.59 1.04
N ASN A 65 12.39 -8.76 0.12
CA ASN A 65 13.39 -9.18 -0.87
C ASN A 65 14.76 -8.49 -0.73
N GLN A 66 14.88 -7.42 0.06
CA GLN A 66 16.14 -6.70 0.29
C GLN A 66 16.65 -6.95 1.71
N ASP A 67 17.07 -8.18 1.99
CA ASP A 67 17.78 -8.64 3.20
C ASP A 67 17.07 -8.49 4.57
N TYR A 68 15.92 -7.81 4.64
CA TYR A 68 15.10 -7.77 5.86
C TYR A 68 14.35 -9.08 6.10
N ASN A 69 14.13 -9.91 5.08
CA ASN A 69 13.57 -11.26 5.21
C ASN A 69 12.23 -11.33 5.99
N LEU A 70 11.35 -10.32 5.84
CA LEU A 70 10.03 -10.28 6.52
C LEU A 70 9.18 -11.53 6.24
N GLY A 71 9.39 -12.20 5.11
CA GLY A 71 8.70 -13.45 4.77
C GLY A 71 9.21 -14.69 5.53
N HIS A 72 10.34 -14.59 6.24
CA HIS A 72 10.91 -15.71 6.97
C HIS A 72 10.21 -15.89 8.32
N ASN A 73 9.69 -17.08 8.56
CA ASN A 73 9.10 -17.42 9.85
C ASN A 73 10.20 -17.80 10.84
N TYR A 74 10.61 -16.85 11.69
CA TYR A 74 11.63 -17.05 12.73
C TYR A 74 11.21 -17.96 13.90
N GLY A 75 10.12 -18.73 13.73
CA GLY A 75 9.67 -19.76 14.65
C GLY A 75 8.88 -19.21 15.85
N LEU A 76 7.75 -19.83 16.13
CA LEU A 76 6.90 -19.56 17.30
C LEU A 76 7.37 -20.28 18.58
N GLY A 77 8.49 -21.03 18.51
CA GLY A 77 8.90 -22.03 19.50
C GLY A 77 9.47 -21.51 20.83
N LYS A 78 9.68 -20.19 20.95
CA LYS A 78 10.00 -19.54 22.22
C LYS A 78 9.07 -18.35 22.37
N LYS A 79 8.30 -18.28 23.47
CA LYS A 79 7.40 -17.15 23.76
C LYS A 79 8.11 -15.83 23.43
N ASN A 80 7.54 -15.05 22.50
CA ASN A 80 7.99 -13.72 22.06
C ASN A 80 9.23 -13.63 21.15
N LEU A 81 9.90 -14.73 20.78
CA LEU A 81 11.13 -14.67 19.97
C LEU A 81 10.89 -14.12 18.56
N SER A 82 9.85 -14.60 17.88
CA SER A 82 9.46 -14.10 16.55
C SER A 82 9.09 -12.62 16.58
N GLY A 83 8.36 -12.17 17.60
CA GLY A 83 7.99 -10.77 17.79
C GLY A 83 9.19 -9.86 18.00
N LEU A 84 10.19 -10.31 18.77
CA LEU A 84 11.43 -9.54 18.97
C LEU A 84 12.21 -9.37 17.66
N PHE A 85 12.33 -10.43 16.85
CA PHE A 85 12.96 -10.34 15.54
C PHE A 85 12.22 -9.39 14.59
N THR A 86 10.89 -9.38 14.60
CA THR A 86 10.10 -8.41 13.82
C THR A 86 10.37 -6.98 14.28
N ILE A 87 10.43 -6.71 15.59
CA ILE A 87 10.71 -5.37 16.11
C ILE A 87 12.12 -4.91 15.73
N LEU A 88 13.13 -5.79 15.86
CA LEU A 88 14.51 -5.48 15.47
C LEU A 88 14.64 -5.20 13.97
N MET A 89 13.94 -5.98 13.13
CA MET A 89 13.88 -5.75 11.68
C MET A 89 13.25 -4.40 11.34
N MET A 90 12.12 -4.05 11.98
CA MET A 90 11.46 -2.76 11.76
C MET A 90 12.32 -1.58 12.26
N LEU A 91 13.10 -1.77 13.33
CA LEU A 91 14.05 -0.77 13.82
C LEU A 91 15.21 -0.56 12.83
N ALA A 92 15.78 -1.64 12.30
CA ALA A 92 16.82 -1.56 11.27
C ALA A 92 16.30 -0.83 10.03
N PHE A 93 15.12 -1.21 9.54
CA PHE A 93 14.47 -0.54 8.41
C PHE A 93 14.26 0.96 8.66
N LEU A 94 13.81 1.35 9.86
CA LEU A 94 13.63 2.75 10.22
C LEU A 94 14.95 3.54 10.16
N ILE A 95 16.04 2.98 10.68
CA ILE A 95 17.37 3.62 10.66
C ILE A 95 17.83 3.82 9.21
N ASP A 96 17.67 2.81 8.36
CA ASP A 96 18.06 2.91 6.95
C ASP A 96 17.25 3.96 6.20
N GLN A 97 15.93 4.08 6.46
CA GLN A 97 15.10 5.15 5.90
C GLN A 97 15.55 6.53 6.40
N ALA A 98 15.89 6.68 7.69
CA ALA A 98 16.39 7.94 8.24
C ALA A 98 17.73 8.35 7.62
N GLN A 99 18.62 7.39 7.37
CA GLN A 99 19.90 7.63 6.68
C GLN A 99 19.66 8.07 5.22
N GLN A 100 18.77 7.41 4.49
CA GLN A 100 18.42 7.79 3.11
C GLN A 100 17.81 9.21 3.00
N LEU A 101 17.14 9.69 4.04
CA LEU A 101 16.56 11.04 4.07
C LEU A 101 17.59 12.13 4.44
N SER A 102 18.68 11.75 5.10
CA SER A 102 19.68 12.70 5.63
C SER A 102 20.86 12.94 4.69
N CYS A 103 21.04 12.10 3.67
CA CYS A 103 22.09 12.19 2.65
C CYS A 103 21.48 12.52 1.28
#